data_AF-X0ZMF4-F1
#
_entry.id   AF-X0ZMF4-F1
#
_cell.length_a   1.000
_cell.length_b   1.000
_cell.length_c   1.000
_cell.angle_alpha   90.00
_cell.angle_beta   90.00
_cell.angle_gamma   90.00
#
_symmetry.space_group_name_H-M   'P 1'
#
loop_
_entity.id
_entity.type
_entity.pdbx_description
1 polymer ?
#
loop_
_entity_poly.entity_id
_entity_poly.type
_entity_poly.pdbx_seq_one_letter_code
_entity_poly.pdbx_strand_id
1 'polypeptide(L)'
;DFLKASDLKSAALTLPRLILAKGPMKEPDLVKNFYIISIICGFFAILTTLLMNSTIDFITITIVSGFLGLITVFLLYKYPRIRGIVVLMVILIVIGYIYLVAIDLFIIPIDFIDIDIFGLIIPTNILISLIIVIPGLLLWYYITIKYFWSEINKMKK
;
A
#
# COMPACT_ATOMS: atom_id res chain seq x y z
N ASP A 1 21.82 6.44 22.76
CA ASP A 1 21.18 7.74 22.42
C ASP A 1 19.77 7.57 21.88
N PHE A 2 18.93 8.61 22.06
CA PHE A 2 17.58 8.65 21.51
C PHE A 2 17.58 9.46 20.20
N LEU A 3 16.98 8.89 19.17
CA LEU A 3 16.76 9.53 17.88
C LEU A 3 15.49 10.40 17.94
N LYS A 4 15.52 11.56 17.27
CA LYS A 4 14.38 12.47 17.11
C LYS A 4 14.14 12.75 15.63
N ALA A 5 12.88 12.97 15.26
CA ALA A 5 12.54 13.42 13.91
C ALA A 5 13.09 14.84 13.67
N SER A 6 13.50 15.12 12.43
CA SER A 6 13.84 16.50 12.04
C SER A 6 12.57 17.33 11.82
N ASP A 7 12.53 18.50 12.46
CA ASP A 7 11.42 19.47 12.36
C ASP A 7 11.54 20.38 11.13
N LEU A 8 12.67 20.30 10.41
CA LEU A 8 12.93 21.11 9.23
C LEU A 8 11.91 20.81 8.12
N LYS A 9 11.31 21.87 7.58
CA LYS A 9 10.29 21.76 6.51
C LYS A 9 10.86 21.21 5.21
N SER A 10 12.17 21.34 4.99
CA SER A 10 12.90 20.81 3.84
C SER A 10 13.45 19.39 4.05
N ALA A 11 13.34 18.81 5.26
CA ALA A 11 13.83 17.46 5.49
C ALA A 11 13.04 16.44 4.65
N ALA A 12 13.73 15.36 4.26
CA ALA A 12 13.14 14.33 3.41
C ALA A 12 11.91 13.68 4.07
N LEU A 13 10.94 13.28 3.23
CA LEU A 13 9.76 12.51 3.64
C LEU A 13 10.15 11.04 3.68
N THR A 14 10.55 10.54 4.85
CA THR A 14 11.03 9.16 5.03
C THR A 14 10.25 8.41 6.10
N LEU A 15 10.10 7.09 5.93
CA LEU A 15 9.41 6.25 6.91
C LEU A 15 9.98 6.35 8.34
N PRO A 16 11.31 6.42 8.58
CA PRO A 16 11.84 6.64 9.92
C PRO A 16 11.32 7.94 10.55
N ARG A 17 11.25 9.02 9.75
CA ARG A 17 10.74 10.31 10.20
C ARG A 17 9.27 10.23 10.60
N LEU A 18 8.46 9.46 9.86
CA LEU A 18 7.05 9.24 10.16
C LEU A 18 6.85 8.45 11.47
N ILE A 19 7.72 7.47 11.75
CA ILE A 19 7.68 6.70 13.01
C ILE A 19 8.13 7.57 14.18
N LEU A 20 9.21 8.34 14.00
CA LEU A 20 9.76 9.27 15.00
C LEU A 20 8.87 10.49 15.22
N ALA A 21 7.90 10.75 14.33
CA ALA A 21 6.93 11.83 14.49
C ALA A 21 6.05 11.69 15.73
N LYS A 22 5.91 10.46 16.23
CA LYS A 22 5.16 10.16 17.45
C LYS A 22 6.00 10.27 18.72
N GLY A 23 7.23 10.76 18.60
CA GLY A 23 8.15 11.02 19.72
C GLY A 23 9.49 10.29 19.59
N PRO A 24 10.47 10.68 20.40
CA PRO A 24 11.81 10.11 20.38
C PRO A 24 11.81 8.60 20.64
N MET A 25 12.82 7.92 20.10
CA MET A 25 12.96 6.46 20.19
C MET A 25 14.42 6.05 20.12
N LYS A 26 14.80 4.94 20.75
CA LYS A 26 16.13 4.35 20.57
C LYS A 26 16.19 3.64 19.21
N GLU A 27 17.38 3.59 18.61
CA GLU A 27 17.59 2.92 17.32
C GLU A 27 17.08 1.46 17.27
N PRO A 28 17.31 0.60 18.29
CA PRO A 28 16.80 -0.77 18.26
C PRO A 28 15.28 -0.86 18.19
N ASP A 29 14.56 0.09 18.80
CA ASP A 29 13.10 0.11 18.78
C ASP A 29 12.57 0.65 17.45
N LEU A 30 13.30 1.56 16.81
CA LEU A 30 13.00 2.01 15.46
C LEU A 30 13.14 0.86 14.46
N VAL A 31 14.24 0.11 14.53
CA VAL A 31 14.50 -1.07 13.69
C VAL A 31 13.42 -2.14 13.90
N LYS A 32 12.98 -2.40 15.14
CA LYS A 32 11.86 -3.32 15.41
C LYS A 32 10.58 -2.89 14.70
N ASN A 33 10.23 -1.60 14.73
CA ASN A 33 9.05 -1.10 14.01
C ASN A 33 9.16 -1.32 12.50
N PHE A 34 10.34 -1.11 11.92
CA PHE A 34 10.60 -1.43 10.51
C PHE A 34 10.38 -2.91 10.20
N TYR A 35 10.95 -3.80 11.02
CA TYR A 35 10.84 -5.23 10.83
C TYR A 35 9.38 -5.70 10.86
N ILE A 36 8.58 -5.14 11.79
CA ILE A 36 7.16 -5.48 11.92
C ILE A 36 6.37 -4.95 10.73
N ILE A 37 6.65 -3.74 10.25
CA ILE A 37 6.04 -3.22 9.03
C ILE A 37 6.34 -4.17 7.86
N SER A 38 7.59 -4.61 7.69
CA SER A 38 7.96 -5.55 6.62
C SER A 38 7.22 -6.89 6.73
N ILE A 39 7.01 -7.42 7.95
CA ILE A 39 6.19 -8.63 8.15
C ILE A 39 4.75 -8.39 7.71
N ILE A 40 4.15 -7.27 8.12
CA ILE A 40 2.78 -6.92 7.74
C ILE A 40 2.65 -6.73 6.23
N CYS A 41 3.65 -6.11 5.58
CA CYS A 41 3.74 -6.04 4.11
C CYS A 41 3.73 -7.44 3.48
N GLY A 42 4.47 -8.39 4.05
CA GLY A 42 4.48 -9.78 3.60
C GLY A 42 3.09 -10.42 3.67
N PHE A 43 2.35 -10.18 4.75
CA PHE A 43 0.97 -10.66 4.88
C PHE A 43 0.05 -10.04 3.81
N PHE A 44 0.19 -8.74 3.56
CA PHE A 44 -0.56 -8.05 2.50
C PHE A 44 -0.22 -8.58 1.10
N ALA A 45 1.05 -8.92 0.83
CA ALA A 45 1.44 -9.52 -0.43
C ALA A 45 0.76 -10.89 -0.62
N ILE A 46 0.78 -11.75 0.40
CA ILE A 46 0.10 -13.06 0.37
C ILE A 46 -1.40 -12.88 0.13
N LEU A 47 -2.04 -11.96 0.88
CA LEU A 47 -3.46 -11.64 0.72
C LEU A 47 -3.80 -11.18 -0.70
N THR A 48 -3.00 -10.27 -1.26
CA THR A 48 -3.23 -9.74 -2.61
C THR A 48 -3.12 -10.85 -3.66
N THR A 49 -2.11 -11.71 -3.56
CA THR A 49 -1.95 -12.87 -4.45
C THR A 49 -3.12 -13.85 -4.36
N LEU A 50 -3.63 -14.10 -3.15
CA LEU A 50 -4.80 -14.95 -2.95
C LEU A 50 -6.06 -14.35 -3.58
N LEU A 51 -6.26 -13.03 -3.44
CA LEU A 51 -7.40 -12.33 -4.03
C LEU A 51 -7.36 -12.30 -5.56
N MET A 52 -6.17 -12.21 -6.15
CA MET A 52 -5.99 -12.23 -7.61
C MET A 52 -6.21 -13.62 -8.22
N ASN A 53 -6.12 -14.69 -7.43
CA ASN A 53 -6.25 -16.05 -7.95
C ASN A 53 -7.70 -16.53 -7.88
N SER A 54 -8.39 -16.50 -9.02
CA SER A 54 -9.80 -16.90 -9.16
C SER A 54 -10.05 -18.40 -8.95
N THR A 55 -9.00 -19.23 -8.89
CA THR A 55 -9.11 -20.69 -8.76
C THR A 55 -9.18 -21.19 -7.32
N ILE A 56 -8.90 -20.34 -6.33
CA ILE A 56 -8.87 -20.72 -4.92
C ILE A 56 -10.28 -20.61 -4.34
N ASP A 57 -10.67 -21.64 -3.56
CA ASP A 57 -11.95 -21.65 -2.87
C ASP A 57 -12.10 -20.48 -1.88
N PHE A 58 -13.30 -19.88 -1.87
CA PHE A 58 -13.61 -18.70 -1.07
C PHE A 58 -13.43 -18.95 0.44
N ILE A 59 -13.70 -20.17 0.91
CA ILE A 59 -13.51 -20.53 2.32
C ILE A 59 -12.03 -20.48 2.68
N THR A 60 -11.15 -20.97 1.80
CA THR A 60 -9.70 -20.93 2.01
C THR A 60 -9.19 -19.49 2.10
N ILE A 61 -9.64 -18.62 1.19
CA ILE A 61 -9.29 -17.19 1.21
C ILE A 61 -9.74 -16.55 2.53
N THR A 62 -10.96 -16.85 2.97
CA THR A 62 -11.54 -16.31 4.21
C THR A 62 -10.75 -16.75 5.45
N ILE A 63 -10.37 -18.03 5.53
CA ILE A 63 -9.61 -18.57 6.66
C ILE A 63 -8.20 -17.95 6.71
N VAL A 64 -7.48 -17.95 5.59
CA VAL A 64 -6.11 -17.42 5.54
C VAL A 64 -6.10 -15.92 5.82
N SER A 65 -7.06 -15.18 5.24
CA SER A 65 -7.16 -13.75 5.49
C SER A 65 -7.54 -13.40 6.92
N GLY A 66 -8.46 -14.15 7.53
CA GLY A 66 -8.80 -14.01 8.94
C GLY A 66 -7.60 -14.27 9.84
N PHE A 67 -6.83 -15.32 9.58
CA PHE A 67 -5.63 -15.66 10.35
C PHE A 67 -4.54 -14.58 10.25
N LEU A 68 -4.18 -14.16 9.04
CA LEU A 68 -3.20 -13.09 8.82
C LEU A 68 -3.67 -11.74 9.37
N GLY A 69 -4.97 -11.45 9.25
CA GLY A 69 -5.61 -10.27 9.83
C GLY A 69 -5.49 -10.24 11.35
N LEU A 70 -5.78 -11.36 12.03
CA LEU A 70 -5.64 -11.47 13.49
C LEU A 70 -4.20 -11.23 13.96
N ILE A 71 -3.20 -11.83 13.28
CA ILE A 71 -1.79 -11.59 13.60
C ILE A 71 -1.44 -10.11 13.42
N THR A 72 -1.91 -9.51 12.33
CA THR A 72 -1.70 -8.08 12.06
C THR A 72 -2.30 -7.21 13.16
N VAL A 73 -3.54 -7.49 13.58
CA VAL A 73 -4.22 -6.77 14.68
C VAL A 73 -3.45 -6.92 15.99
N PHE A 74 -2.98 -8.12 16.32
CA PHE A 74 -2.15 -8.37 17.51
C PHE A 74 -0.84 -7.58 17.47
N LEU A 75 -0.14 -7.57 16.34
CA LEU A 75 1.09 -6.78 16.16
C LEU A 75 0.81 -5.27 16.30
N LEU A 76 -0.27 -4.78 15.70
CA LEU A 76 -0.68 -3.38 15.82
C LEU A 76 -1.10 -2.99 17.24
N TYR A 77 -1.64 -3.92 18.02
CA TYR A 77 -1.92 -3.69 19.43
C TYR A 77 -0.62 -3.40 20.20
N LYS A 78 0.39 -4.27 20.03
CA LYS A 78 1.70 -4.15 20.69
C LYS A 78 2.54 -2.97 20.20
N TYR A 79 2.42 -2.59 18.93
CA TYR A 79 3.21 -1.52 18.30
C TYR A 79 2.30 -0.38 17.81
N PRO A 80 1.81 0.50 18.70
CA PRO A 80 0.83 1.53 18.35
C PRO A 80 1.37 2.59 17.39
N ARG A 81 2.69 2.81 17.36
CA ARG A 81 3.31 3.84 16.53
C ARG A 81 3.14 3.56 15.03
N ILE A 82 3.11 2.29 14.61
CA ILE A 82 2.98 1.90 13.20
C ILE A 82 1.53 1.82 12.70
N ARG A 83 0.52 1.92 13.59
CA ARG A 83 -0.91 1.80 13.22
C ARG A 83 -1.30 2.72 12.06
N GLY A 84 -0.88 3.97 12.11
CA GLY A 84 -1.22 4.95 11.07
C GLY A 84 -0.66 4.57 9.69
N ILE A 85 0.56 4.04 9.66
CA ILE A 85 1.23 3.58 8.44
C ILE A 85 0.47 2.38 7.87
N VAL A 86 0.14 1.41 8.71
CA VAL A 86 -0.57 0.20 8.27
C VAL A 86 -2.01 0.51 7.82
N VAL A 87 -2.71 1.41 8.49
CA VAL A 87 -4.04 1.88 8.04
C VAL A 87 -3.96 2.52 6.66
N LEU A 88 -2.97 3.39 6.43
CA LEU A 88 -2.73 3.95 5.10
C LEU A 88 -2.52 2.84 4.07
N MET A 89 -1.66 1.85 4.37
CA MET A 89 -1.41 0.72 3.47
C MET A 89 -2.67 -0.07 3.14
N VAL A 90 -3.52 -0.38 4.13
CA VAL A 90 -4.80 -1.07 3.90
C VAL A 90 -5.71 -0.26 2.98
N ILE A 91 -5.85 1.05 3.22
CA ILE A 91 -6.65 1.94 2.36
C ILE A 91 -6.13 1.90 0.92
N LEU A 92 -4.81 2.00 0.75
CA LEU A 92 -4.18 2.00 -0.56
C LEU A 92 -4.38 0.67 -1.29
N ILE A 93 -4.32 -0.46 -0.59
CA ILE A 93 -4.60 -1.79 -1.16
C ILE A 93 -6.07 -1.89 -1.60
N VAL A 94 -7.01 -1.45 -0.77
CA VAL A 94 -8.45 -1.49 -1.11
C VAL A 94 -8.73 -0.63 -2.36
N ILE A 95 -8.18 0.58 -2.42
CA ILE A 95 -8.30 1.44 -3.60
C ILE A 95 -7.68 0.77 -4.83
N GLY A 96 -6.47 0.20 -4.69
CA GLY A 96 -5.79 -0.50 -5.78
C GLY A 96 -6.59 -1.70 -6.29
N TYR A 97 -7.18 -2.48 -5.40
CA TYR A 97 -8.03 -3.62 -5.76
C TYR A 97 -9.30 -3.18 -6.49
N ILE A 98 -10.03 -2.19 -5.97
CA ILE A 98 -11.22 -1.63 -6.63
C ILE A 98 -10.86 -1.11 -8.03
N TYR A 99 -9.71 -0.45 -8.13
CA TYR A 99 -9.21 0.07 -9.39
C TYR A 99 -8.92 -1.04 -10.41
N LEU A 100 -8.30 -2.15 -9.99
CA LEU A 100 -8.09 -3.32 -10.87
C LEU A 100 -9.41 -3.97 -11.29
N VAL A 101 -10.36 -4.15 -10.37
CA VAL A 101 -11.69 -4.68 -10.69
C VAL A 101 -12.42 -3.77 -11.68
N ALA A 102 -12.28 -2.45 -11.57
CA ALA A 102 -12.85 -1.53 -12.54
C ALA A 102 -12.23 -1.69 -13.94
N ILE A 103 -10.91 -1.90 -14.04
CA ILE A 103 -10.25 -2.21 -15.33
C ILE A 103 -10.82 -3.51 -15.92
N ASP A 104 -10.94 -4.55 -15.11
CA ASP A 104 -11.42 -5.86 -15.54
C ASP A 104 -12.89 -5.84 -16.00
N LEU A 105 -13.75 -5.05 -15.35
CA LEU A 105 -15.16 -4.94 -15.72
C LEU A 105 -15.43 -3.97 -16.88
N PHE A 106 -14.67 -2.87 -16.98
CA PHE A 106 -14.99 -1.80 -17.93
C PHE A 106 -14.05 -1.72 -19.13
N ILE A 107 -12.81 -2.19 -19.05
CA ILE A 107 -11.82 -2.05 -20.14
C ILE A 107 -11.61 -3.37 -20.86
N ILE A 108 -11.45 -4.47 -20.12
CA ILE A 108 -11.15 -5.78 -20.71
C ILE A 108 -12.26 -6.29 -21.64
N PRO A 109 -13.57 -6.17 -21.32
CA PRO A 109 -14.65 -6.69 -22.17
C PRO A 109 -14.95 -5.83 -23.40
N ILE A 110 -14.32 -4.67 -23.54
CA ILE A 110 -14.52 -3.81 -24.70
C ILE A 110 -13.59 -4.28 -25.81
N ASP A 111 -14.19 -4.72 -26.92
CA ASP A 111 -13.47 -5.07 -28.13
C ASP A 111 -12.92 -3.81 -28.80
N PHE A 112 -11.63 -3.54 -28.57
CA PHE A 112 -10.89 -2.50 -29.27
C PHE A 112 -10.23 -3.09 -30.52
N ILE A 113 -9.96 -2.23 -31.52
CA ILE A 113 -9.17 -2.61 -32.68
C ILE A 113 -7.73 -2.84 -32.22
N ASP A 114 -7.21 -4.04 -32.42
CA ASP A 114 -5.83 -4.38 -32.08
C ASP A 114 -4.84 -3.63 -32.98
N ILE A 115 -3.70 -3.24 -32.40
CA ILE A 115 -2.65 -2.54 -33.13
C ILE A 115 -1.61 -3.58 -33.59
N ASP A 116 -1.42 -3.70 -34.90
CA ASP A 116 -0.34 -4.49 -35.47
C ASP A 116 0.92 -3.62 -35.63
N ILE A 117 1.97 -3.98 -34.90
CA ILE A 117 3.30 -3.38 -35.05
C ILE A 117 4.23 -4.46 -35.61
N PHE A 118 4.57 -4.37 -36.90
CA PHE A 118 5.52 -5.27 -37.56
C PHE A 118 5.23 -6.78 -37.36
N GLY A 119 3.95 -7.19 -37.37
CA GLY A 119 3.52 -8.58 -37.21
C GLY A 119 3.27 -9.00 -35.76
N LEU A 120 3.37 -8.07 -34.80
CA LEU A 120 3.07 -8.28 -33.39
C LEU A 120 1.75 -7.58 -33.06
N ILE A 121 0.70 -8.38 -32.89
CA ILE A 121 -0.64 -7.91 -32.55
C ILE A 121 -0.66 -7.60 -31.06
N ILE A 122 -0.75 -6.31 -30.71
CA ILE A 122 -0.84 -5.85 -29.33
C ILE A 122 -2.31 -5.52 -29.04
N PRO A 123 -2.93 -6.18 -28.06
CA PRO A 123 -4.28 -5.86 -27.64
C PRO A 123 -4.38 -4.43 -27.11
N THR A 124 -5.25 -3.61 -27.73
CA THR A 124 -5.36 -2.18 -27.42
C THR A 124 -5.93 -1.93 -26.02
N ASN A 125 -6.74 -2.85 -25.50
CA ASN A 125 -7.22 -2.84 -24.11
C ASN A 125 -6.07 -2.81 -23.08
N ILE A 126 -4.96 -3.51 -23.33
CA ILE A 126 -3.77 -3.49 -22.47
C ILE A 126 -3.12 -2.11 -22.48
N LEU A 127 -2.96 -1.47 -23.64
CA LEU A 127 -2.40 -0.12 -23.74
C LEU A 127 -3.27 0.92 -23.03
N ILE A 128 -4.59 0.84 -23.21
CA ILE A 128 -5.53 1.74 -22.54
C ILE A 128 -5.49 1.54 -21.03
N SER A 129 -5.48 0.30 -20.54
CA SER A 129 -5.37 0.02 -19.10
C SER A 129 -4.08 0.62 -18.51
N LEU A 130 -2.95 0.50 -19.20
CA LEU A 130 -1.67 1.06 -18.77
C LEU A 130 -1.69 2.60 -18.70
N ILE A 131 -2.34 3.25 -19.68
CA ILE A 131 -2.51 4.71 -19.66
C ILE A 131 -3.36 5.15 -18.47
N ILE A 132 -4.45 4.44 -18.17
CA ILE A 132 -5.36 4.79 -17.06
C ILE A 132 -4.68 4.54 -15.70
N VAL A 133 -3.80 3.53 -15.59
CA VAL A 133 -3.03 3.24 -14.37
C VAL A 133 -2.19 4.44 -13.93
N ILE A 134 -1.68 5.26 -14.86
CA ILE A 134 -0.84 6.43 -14.55
C ILE A 134 -1.58 7.45 -13.66
N PRO A 135 -2.76 7.97 -14.02
CA PRO A 135 -3.60 8.77 -13.13
C PRO A 135 -3.85 8.13 -11.76
N GLY A 136 -4.11 6.82 -11.73
CA GLY A 136 -4.30 6.07 -10.50
C GLY A 136 -3.07 6.13 -9.58
N LEU A 137 -1.88 5.90 -10.15
CA LEU A 137 -0.61 5.99 -9.44
C LEU A 137 -0.31 7.41 -8.95
N LEU A 138 -0.66 8.44 -9.74
CA LEU A 138 -0.51 9.83 -9.32
C LEU A 138 -1.41 10.17 -8.13
N LEU A 139 -2.67 9.71 -8.16
CA LEU A 139 -3.62 9.88 -7.06
C LEU A 139 -3.15 9.13 -5.80
N TRP A 140 -2.64 7.91 -5.97
CA TRP A 140 -2.04 7.10 -4.91
C TRP A 140 -0.85 7.80 -4.25
N TYR A 141 0.06 8.35 -5.05
CA TYR A 141 1.19 9.13 -4.57
C TYR A 141 0.73 10.39 -3.81
N TYR A 142 -0.23 11.12 -4.36
CA TYR A 142 -0.79 12.31 -3.74
C TYR A 142 -1.38 12.03 -2.35
N ILE A 143 -2.17 10.97 -2.20
CA ILE A 143 -2.75 10.56 -0.91
C ILE A 143 -1.65 10.28 0.11
N THR A 144 -0.61 9.55 -0.30
CA THR A 144 0.52 9.18 0.56
C THR A 144 1.26 10.41 1.07
N ILE A 145 1.56 11.36 0.18
CA ILE A 145 2.23 12.62 0.54
C ILE A 145 1.37 13.46 1.47
N LYS A 146 0.07 13.59 1.18
CA LYS A 146 -0.87 14.35 2.03
C LYS A 146 -0.96 13.77 3.44
N TYR A 147 -1.04 12.44 3.55
CA TYR A 147 -1.02 11.75 4.84
C TYR A 147 0.28 12.02 5.61
N PHE A 148 1.43 11.89 4.94
CA PHE A 148 2.73 12.11 5.55
C PHE A 148 2.84 13.53 6.13
N TRP A 149 2.47 14.55 5.35
CA TRP A 149 2.47 15.94 5.82
C TRP A 149 1.49 16.18 6.97
N SER A 150 0.32 15.54 6.94
CA SER A 150 -0.64 15.62 8.04
C SER A 150 -0.05 15.08 9.35
N GLU A 151 0.70 13.99 9.31
CA GLU A 151 1.29 13.40 10.52
C GLU A 151 2.50 14.20 11.03
N ILE A 152 3.34 14.72 10.12
CA ILE A 152 4.45 15.61 10.47
C ILE A 152 3.96 16.95 11.04
N ASN A 153 2.88 17.52 10.50
CA ASN A 153 2.33 18.78 11.02
C ASN A 153 1.75 18.64 12.43
N LYS A 154 1.32 17.43 12.83
CA LYS A 154 0.91 17.17 14.23
C LYS A 154 2.09 17.25 15.21
N MET A 155 3.34 17.09 14.78
CA MET A 155 4.52 17.24 15.64
C MET A 155 4.77 18.70 16.06
N LYS A 156 4.28 19.66 15.26
CA LYS A 156 4.51 21.10 15.47
C LYS A 156 3.52 21.73 16.46
N LYS A 157 2.51 20.98 16.89
CA LYS A 157 1.55 21.37 17.93
C LYS A 157 1.88 20.63 19.22
#